data_AF-A0A0G1K4A8-F1
#
_entry.id   AF-A0A0G1K4A8-F1
#
_cell.length_a   1.000
_cell.length_b   1.000
_cell.length_c   1.000
_cell.angle_alpha   90.00
_cell.angle_beta   90.00
_cell.angle_gamma   90.00
#
_symmetry.space_group_name_H-M   'P 1'
#
loop_
_entity.id
_entity.type
_entity.pdbx_description
1 polymer ?
#
loop_
_entity_poly.entity_id
_entity_poly.type
_entity_poly.pdbx_seq_one_letter_code
_entity_poly.pdbx_strand_id
1 'polypeptide(L)'
;MDFFMVELFVERLNRNPQEHVDSYVKQFNELLEQFSKFLPPNIKFISTNLRSQISQKEAIKRLDKKVEELRQTWDQLPKKDREYKLLRAKRNVIIRPEDKGQENKIYLESALAHDAFSSEAWADETIPWAFVKDMLPIGYSYTQGWAIHLRSCVSSTINYWVGTGALRQKGESYIPTILSTNQYQEVKGKIKMEKISLFDQKFVNLQQIPIIKS
;
A
#
# COMPACT_ATOMS: atom_id res chain seq x y z
N MET A 1 11.16 -15.72 6.77
CA MET A 1 10.18 -14.64 6.87
C MET A 1 9.42 -14.59 5.56
N ASP A 2 8.10 -14.71 5.63
CA ASP A 2 7.22 -14.65 4.46
C ASP A 2 6.57 -13.27 4.36
N PHE A 3 6.62 -12.70 3.17
CA PHE A 3 5.93 -11.48 2.79
C PHE A 3 4.66 -11.84 2.03
N PHE A 4 3.53 -11.88 2.76
CA PHE A 4 2.23 -12.13 2.16
C PHE A 4 1.71 -10.88 1.45
N MET A 5 1.51 -10.98 0.13
CA MET A 5 1.09 -9.88 -0.73
C MET A 5 -0.42 -10.00 -0.99
N VAL A 6 -1.14 -8.90 -0.82
CA VAL A 6 -2.61 -8.79 -1.00
C VAL A 6 -2.93 -7.99 -2.25
N GLU A 7 -2.20 -8.30 -3.31
CA GLU A 7 -2.04 -7.45 -4.50
C GLU A 7 -3.33 -7.29 -5.29
N LEU A 8 -4.25 -8.25 -5.20
CA LEU A 8 -5.48 -8.29 -5.97
C LEU A 8 -6.47 -7.16 -5.65
N PHE A 9 -6.36 -6.55 -4.46
CA PHE A 9 -7.32 -5.53 -4.04
C PHE A 9 -6.86 -4.11 -4.39
N VAL A 10 -5.58 -3.90 -4.70
CA VAL A 10 -4.97 -2.56 -4.76
C VAL A 10 -5.63 -1.68 -5.83
N GLU A 11 -6.02 -2.26 -6.96
CA GLU A 11 -6.78 -1.56 -8.00
C GLU A 11 -8.15 -1.10 -7.49
N ARG A 12 -8.90 -1.98 -6.81
CA ARG A 12 -10.21 -1.62 -6.28
C ARG A 12 -10.12 -0.57 -5.17
N LEU A 13 -9.09 -0.65 -4.34
CA LEU A 13 -8.87 0.24 -3.21
C LEU A 13 -8.41 1.64 -3.63
N ASN A 14 -7.51 1.73 -4.62
CA ASN A 14 -6.76 2.97 -4.90
C ASN A 14 -6.70 3.34 -6.39
N ARG A 15 -7.28 2.53 -7.28
CA ARG A 15 -7.28 2.71 -8.75
C ARG A 15 -5.88 2.69 -9.38
N ASN A 16 -4.94 2.00 -8.73
CA ASN A 16 -3.69 1.61 -9.38
C ASN A 16 -3.97 0.49 -10.38
N PRO A 17 -3.59 0.64 -11.66
CA PRO A 17 -3.71 -0.44 -12.62
C PRO A 17 -3.02 -1.71 -12.13
N GLN A 18 -3.68 -2.87 -12.28
CA GLN A 18 -3.10 -4.14 -11.85
C GLN A 18 -1.73 -4.42 -12.47
N GLU A 19 -1.48 -3.97 -13.71
CA GLU A 19 -0.17 -4.07 -14.36
C GLU A 19 0.96 -3.38 -13.57
N HIS A 20 0.68 -2.24 -12.93
CA HIS A 20 1.65 -1.54 -12.10
C HIS A 20 1.90 -2.30 -10.80
N VAL A 21 0.85 -2.88 -10.23
CA VAL A 21 0.92 -3.71 -9.03
C VAL A 21 1.72 -4.98 -9.31
N ASP A 22 1.49 -5.64 -10.45
CA ASP A 22 2.21 -6.84 -10.86
C ASP A 22 3.70 -6.54 -11.12
N SER A 23 3.99 -5.39 -11.75
CA SER A 23 5.36 -4.88 -11.90
C SER A 23 6.03 -4.63 -10.54
N TYR A 24 5.30 -4.04 -9.59
CA TYR A 24 5.80 -3.85 -8.22
C TYR A 24 6.11 -5.18 -7.54
N VAL A 25 5.22 -6.17 -7.60
CA VAL A 25 5.44 -7.50 -7.01
C VAL A 25 6.69 -8.15 -7.59
N LYS A 26 6.86 -8.09 -8.92
CA LYS A 26 8.07 -8.59 -9.59
C LYS A 26 9.34 -7.93 -9.07
N GLN A 27 9.38 -6.60 -9.07
CA GLN A 27 10.56 -5.83 -8.61
C GLN A 27 10.84 -6.05 -7.12
N PHE A 28 9.79 -6.22 -6.32
CA PHE A 28 9.93 -6.54 -4.90
C PHE A 28 10.61 -7.89 -4.71
N ASN A 29 10.22 -8.91 -5.48
CA ASN A 29 10.86 -10.23 -5.42
C ASN A 29 12.33 -10.19 -5.83
N GLU A 30 12.67 -9.41 -6.87
CA GLU A 30 14.07 -9.19 -7.27
C GLU A 30 14.90 -8.52 -6.14
N LEU A 31 14.29 -7.62 -5.36
CA LEU A 31 14.93 -7.03 -4.19
C LEU A 31 15.11 -8.04 -3.06
N LEU A 32 14.09 -8.85 -2.78
CA LEU A 32 14.19 -9.91 -1.76
C LEU A 32 15.32 -10.88 -2.08
N GLU A 33 15.47 -11.26 -3.35
CA GLU A 33 16.57 -12.10 -3.82
C GLU A 33 17.93 -11.45 -3.53
N GLN A 34 18.07 -10.14 -3.79
CA GLN A 34 19.31 -9.45 -3.47
C GLN A 34 19.60 -9.35 -1.98
N PHE A 35 18.61 -8.95 -1.18
CA PHE A 35 18.81 -8.84 0.27
C PHE A 35 19.08 -10.19 0.92
N SER A 36 18.54 -11.27 0.38
CA SER A 36 18.77 -12.63 0.88
C SER A 36 20.24 -13.04 0.85
N LYS A 37 21.07 -12.44 -0.02
CA LYS A 37 22.53 -12.70 -0.08
C LYS A 37 23.28 -12.22 1.17
N PHE A 38 22.71 -11.29 1.92
CA PHE A 38 23.29 -10.73 3.14
C PHE A 38 22.73 -11.36 4.42
N LEU A 39 21.86 -12.36 4.29
CA LEU A 39 21.25 -13.04 5.44
C LEU A 39 22.08 -14.26 5.87
N PRO A 40 22.03 -14.61 7.17
CA PRO A 40 22.49 -15.91 7.65
C PRO A 40 21.82 -17.07 6.89
N PRO A 41 22.49 -18.22 6.66
CA PRO A 41 21.93 -19.34 5.89
C PRO A 41 20.60 -19.91 6.42
N ASN A 42 20.32 -19.71 7.70
CA ASN A 42 19.11 -20.15 8.38
C ASN A 42 17.94 -19.14 8.30
N ILE A 43 18.14 -17.98 7.66
CA ILE A 43 17.09 -16.97 7.44
C ILE A 43 16.86 -16.84 5.93
N LYS A 44 15.60 -16.98 5.52
CA LYS A 44 15.18 -16.79 4.13
C LYS A 44 14.06 -15.77 4.06
N PHE A 45 14.10 -14.94 3.02
CA PHE A 45 12.94 -14.16 2.60
C PHE A 45 12.22 -14.92 1.50
N ILE A 46 10.90 -15.04 1.64
CA ILE A 46 9.99 -15.53 0.60
C ILE A 46 8.83 -14.54 0.48
N SER A 47 8.13 -14.59 -0.63
CA SER A 47 6.88 -13.85 -0.81
C SER A 47 5.80 -14.79 -1.31
N THR A 48 4.61 -14.65 -0.74
CA THR A 48 3.42 -15.41 -1.11
C THR A 48 2.37 -14.45 -1.62
N ASN A 49 1.93 -14.62 -2.87
CA ASN A 49 0.88 -13.78 -3.44
C ASN A 49 -0.51 -14.34 -3.13
N LEU A 50 -1.46 -13.45 -2.86
CA LEU A 50 -2.85 -13.84 -2.61
C LEU A 50 -3.45 -14.62 -3.78
N ARG A 51 -3.06 -14.28 -5.02
CA ARG A 51 -3.52 -15.01 -6.21
C ARG A 51 -3.14 -16.49 -6.28
N SER A 52 -2.22 -16.94 -5.42
CA SER A 52 -1.90 -18.37 -5.29
C SER A 52 -2.99 -19.14 -4.52
N GLN A 53 -3.86 -18.44 -3.79
CA GLN A 53 -4.87 -19.02 -2.93
C GLN A 53 -6.30 -18.74 -3.39
N ILE A 54 -6.52 -17.68 -4.18
CA ILE A 54 -7.83 -17.33 -4.71
C ILE A 54 -7.70 -16.65 -6.08
N SER A 55 -8.68 -16.90 -6.97
CA SER A 55 -8.77 -16.14 -8.23
C SER A 55 -9.12 -14.67 -7.98
N GLN A 56 -8.58 -13.76 -8.79
CA GLN A 56 -8.92 -12.34 -8.74
C GLN A 56 -10.43 -12.09 -8.82
N LYS A 57 -11.14 -12.80 -9.70
CA LYS A 57 -12.60 -12.68 -9.84
C LYS A 57 -13.34 -12.96 -8.53
N GLU A 58 -12.99 -14.04 -7.84
CA GLU A 58 -13.65 -14.41 -6.59
C GLU A 58 -13.25 -13.46 -5.45
N ALA A 59 -11.99 -13.04 -5.40
CA ALA A 59 -11.52 -12.08 -4.40
C ALA A 59 -12.26 -10.73 -4.51
N ILE A 60 -12.37 -10.20 -5.73
CA ILE A 60 -13.09 -8.96 -6.00
C ILE A 60 -14.58 -9.10 -5.74
N LYS A 61 -15.20 -10.22 -6.13
CA LYS A 61 -16.62 -10.48 -5.85
C LYS A 61 -16.93 -10.43 -4.34
N ARG A 62 -16.06 -11.04 -3.52
CA ARG A 62 -16.20 -11.00 -2.05
C ARG A 62 -16.08 -9.59 -1.50
N LEU A 63 -15.09 -8.83 -1.99
CA LEU A 63 -14.92 -7.43 -1.61
C LEU A 63 -16.15 -6.59 -1.99
N ASP A 64 -16.64 -6.71 -3.22
CA ASP A 64 -17.77 -5.92 -3.73
C ASP A 64 -19.08 -6.22 -3.00
N LYS A 65 -19.32 -7.47 -2.60
CA LYS A 65 -20.46 -7.82 -1.74
C LYS A 65 -20.45 -6.97 -0.46
N LYS A 66 -19.29 -6.86 0.20
CA LYS A 66 -19.18 -6.09 1.44
C LYS A 66 -19.24 -4.59 1.21
N VAL A 67 -18.68 -4.10 0.11
CA VAL A 67 -18.83 -2.69 -0.30
C VAL A 67 -20.30 -2.31 -0.39
N GLU A 68 -21.14 -3.18 -0.93
CA GLU A 68 -22.58 -2.92 -1.03
C GLU A 68 -23.28 -2.90 0.33
N GLU A 69 -22.96 -3.84 1.23
CA GLU A 69 -23.47 -3.83 2.61
C GLU A 69 -23.07 -2.53 3.36
N LEU A 70 -21.81 -2.11 3.22
CA LEU A 70 -21.31 -0.87 3.84
C LEU A 70 -21.95 0.37 3.24
N ARG A 71 -22.28 0.35 1.94
CA ARG A 71 -22.95 1.46 1.26
C ARG A 71 -24.33 1.72 1.87
N GLN A 72 -25.09 0.67 2.19
CA GLN A 72 -26.45 0.77 2.76
C GLN A 72 -26.46 1.40 4.16
N THR A 73 -25.36 1.27 4.90
CA THR A 73 -25.23 1.78 6.27
C THR A 73 -24.37 3.05 6.36
N TRP A 74 -23.81 3.51 5.23
CA TRP A 74 -22.88 4.64 5.20
C TRP A 74 -23.45 5.89 5.86
N ASP A 75 -24.68 6.27 5.53
CA ASP A 75 -25.29 7.51 6.05
C ASP A 75 -25.68 7.44 7.53
N GLN A 76 -25.72 6.24 8.09
CA GLN A 76 -25.97 5.99 9.51
C GLN A 76 -24.70 6.22 10.34
N LEU A 77 -23.52 6.24 9.71
CA LEU A 77 -22.26 6.49 10.40
C LEU A 77 -22.18 7.95 10.90
N PRO A 78 -21.57 8.16 12.09
CA PRO A 78 -21.26 9.51 12.57
C PRO A 78 -20.53 10.32 11.50
N LYS A 79 -20.90 11.60 11.34
CA LYS A 79 -20.33 12.49 10.32
C LYS A 79 -18.80 12.51 10.36
N LYS A 80 -18.23 12.59 11.57
CA LYS A 80 -16.77 12.56 11.80
C LYS A 80 -16.10 11.31 11.22
N ASP A 81 -16.74 10.16 11.34
CA ASP A 81 -16.19 8.89 10.86
C ASP A 81 -16.23 8.81 9.34
N ARG A 82 -17.33 9.25 8.73
CA ARG A 82 -17.44 9.39 7.26
C ARG A 82 -16.38 10.33 6.70
N GLU A 83 -16.22 11.50 7.31
CA GLU A 83 -15.22 12.49 6.90
C GLU A 83 -13.80 11.95 7.02
N TYR A 84 -13.49 11.24 8.11
CA TYR A 84 -12.20 10.61 8.30
C TYR A 84 -11.91 9.53 7.23
N LYS A 85 -12.89 8.65 6.95
CA LYS A 85 -12.78 7.62 5.92
C LYS A 85 -12.57 8.22 4.53
N LEU A 86 -13.34 9.25 4.17
CA LEU A 86 -13.17 9.99 2.91
C LEU A 86 -11.81 10.69 2.83
N LEU A 87 -11.32 11.28 3.92
CA LEU A 87 -10.00 11.91 3.96
C LEU A 87 -8.89 10.90 3.67
N ARG A 88 -8.97 9.68 4.22
CA ARG A 88 -8.01 8.60 3.90
C ARG A 88 -8.09 8.19 2.43
N ALA A 89 -9.29 8.04 1.87
CA ALA A 89 -9.47 7.71 0.46
C ALA A 89 -8.85 8.78 -0.46
N LYS A 90 -9.12 10.06 -0.17
CA LYS A 90 -8.56 11.21 -0.91
C LYS A 90 -7.03 11.23 -0.97
N ARG A 91 -6.36 10.70 0.05
CA ARG A 91 -4.89 10.64 0.12
C ARG A 91 -4.29 9.51 -0.73
N ASN A 92 -5.06 8.46 -1.00
CA ASN A 92 -4.55 7.23 -1.58
C ASN A 92 -5.06 6.96 -3.00
N VAL A 93 -6.26 7.44 -3.36
CA VAL A 93 -6.85 7.14 -4.67
C VAL A 93 -6.16 7.94 -5.78
N ILE A 94 -5.95 7.31 -6.93
CA ILE A 94 -5.53 8.00 -8.14
C ILE A 94 -6.77 8.61 -8.80
N ILE A 95 -6.73 9.94 -8.98
CA ILE A 95 -7.68 10.70 -9.79
C ILE A 95 -7.03 10.98 -11.14
N ARG A 96 -7.74 10.62 -12.21
CA ARG A 96 -7.32 10.77 -13.60
C ARG A 96 -8.03 11.98 -14.21
N PRO A 97 -7.50 12.57 -15.30
CA PRO A 97 -8.11 13.74 -15.93
C PRO A 97 -9.59 13.54 -16.33
N GLU A 98 -9.96 12.33 -16.74
CA GLU A 98 -11.33 11.96 -17.14
C GLU A 98 -12.33 11.89 -15.98
N ASP A 99 -11.86 11.88 -14.73
CA ASP A 99 -12.71 11.77 -13.54
C ASP A 99 -13.30 13.11 -13.09
N LYS A 100 -13.06 14.18 -13.83
CA LYS A 100 -13.47 15.54 -13.45
C LYS A 100 -14.98 15.59 -13.19
N GLY A 101 -15.36 16.00 -11.97
CA GLY A 101 -16.75 16.05 -11.51
C GLY A 101 -17.29 14.77 -10.89
N GLN A 102 -16.51 13.68 -10.86
CA GLN A 102 -16.87 12.40 -10.24
C GLN A 102 -16.01 12.07 -9.00
N GLU A 103 -15.18 13.01 -8.55
CA GLU A 103 -14.15 12.76 -7.53
C GLU A 103 -14.79 12.29 -6.21
N ASN A 104 -15.88 12.92 -5.78
CA ASN A 104 -16.58 12.53 -4.55
C ASN A 104 -17.13 11.10 -4.60
N LYS A 105 -17.63 10.67 -5.77
CA LYS A 105 -18.09 9.29 -5.97
C LYS A 105 -16.92 8.31 -5.87
N ILE A 106 -15.81 8.63 -6.52
CA ILE A 106 -14.59 7.83 -6.50
C ILE A 106 -14.01 7.72 -5.08
N TYR A 107 -13.97 8.83 -4.33
CA TYR A 107 -13.52 8.82 -2.94
C TYR A 107 -14.42 7.97 -2.05
N LEU A 108 -15.74 8.03 -2.24
CA LEU A 108 -16.68 7.19 -1.51
C LEU A 108 -16.47 5.71 -1.82
N GLU A 109 -16.37 5.35 -3.11
CA GLU A 109 -16.11 3.96 -3.51
C GLU A 109 -14.80 3.42 -2.93
N SER A 110 -13.73 4.20 -2.99
CA SER A 110 -12.45 3.86 -2.38
C SER A 110 -12.56 3.70 -0.85
N ALA A 111 -13.25 4.62 -0.17
CA ALA A 111 -13.44 4.56 1.29
C ALA A 111 -14.18 3.27 1.71
N LEU A 112 -15.26 2.92 1.02
CA LEU A 112 -16.01 1.69 1.27
C LEU A 112 -15.18 0.45 0.99
N ALA A 113 -14.38 0.44 -0.10
CA ALA A 113 -13.51 -0.67 -0.43
C ALA A 113 -12.41 -0.87 0.62
N HIS A 114 -11.81 0.21 1.13
CA HIS A 114 -10.82 0.14 2.22
C HIS A 114 -11.40 -0.42 3.51
N ASP A 115 -12.61 0.00 3.87
CA ASP A 115 -13.30 -0.54 5.03
C ASP A 115 -13.65 -2.02 4.83
N ALA A 116 -14.20 -2.40 3.67
CA ALA A 116 -14.53 -3.79 3.34
C ALA A 116 -13.29 -4.69 3.41
N PHE A 117 -12.16 -4.23 2.88
CA PHE A 117 -10.88 -4.93 2.97
C PHE A 117 -10.39 -5.05 4.43
N SER A 118 -10.54 -4.00 5.23
CA SER A 118 -10.04 -3.97 6.61
C SER A 118 -10.89 -4.77 7.59
N SER A 119 -12.20 -4.89 7.35
CA SER A 119 -13.13 -5.61 8.24
C SER A 119 -13.26 -7.08 7.88
N GLU A 120 -13.51 -7.43 6.60
CA GLU A 120 -14.01 -8.75 6.25
C GLU A 120 -13.09 -9.58 5.37
N ALA A 121 -12.10 -9.00 4.67
CA ALA A 121 -11.15 -9.80 3.89
C ALA A 121 -10.24 -10.68 4.77
N TRP A 122 -10.40 -10.60 6.09
CA TRP A 122 -9.59 -11.29 7.09
C TRP A 122 -10.39 -11.96 8.21
N ALA A 123 -11.67 -11.63 8.41
CA ALA A 123 -12.39 -12.02 9.63
C ALA A 123 -13.30 -13.26 9.50
N ASP A 124 -13.51 -13.77 8.28
CA ASP A 124 -14.30 -14.98 8.03
C ASP A 124 -13.38 -16.22 8.02
N GLU A 125 -13.70 -17.22 8.84
CA GLU A 125 -12.95 -18.48 8.96
C GLU A 125 -12.89 -19.27 7.64
N THR A 126 -13.78 -18.99 6.69
CA THR A 126 -13.80 -19.60 5.36
C THR A 126 -12.86 -18.92 4.36
N ILE A 127 -12.11 -17.90 4.77
CA ILE A 127 -11.20 -17.18 3.90
C ILE A 127 -9.91 -17.97 3.72
N PRO A 128 -9.60 -18.44 2.48
CA PRO A 128 -8.48 -19.36 2.26
C PRO A 128 -7.10 -18.75 2.51
N TRP A 129 -7.01 -17.42 2.67
CA TRP A 129 -5.79 -16.67 2.95
C TRP A 129 -5.68 -16.04 4.34
N ALA A 130 -6.72 -16.13 5.14
CA ALA A 130 -6.69 -15.62 6.51
C ALA A 130 -6.32 -16.77 7.44
N PHE A 131 -5.40 -16.52 8.37
CA PHE A 131 -5.10 -17.39 9.52
C PHE A 131 -4.81 -18.87 9.16
N VAL A 132 -3.78 -19.11 8.35
CA VAL A 132 -3.20 -20.46 8.27
C VAL A 132 -2.81 -20.87 9.69
N LYS A 133 -3.19 -22.08 10.11
CA LYS A 133 -3.13 -22.61 11.49
C LYS A 133 -1.78 -22.44 12.21
N ASP A 134 -0.70 -22.23 11.46
CA ASP A 134 0.68 -22.09 11.96
C ASP A 134 1.32 -20.70 11.69
N MET A 135 0.53 -19.70 11.29
CA MET A 135 1.03 -18.35 11.04
C MET A 135 1.12 -17.55 12.34
N LEU A 136 2.33 -17.08 12.68
CA LEU A 136 2.54 -16.06 13.70
C LEU A 136 2.58 -14.68 13.02
N PRO A 137 1.49 -13.89 13.05
CA PRO A 137 1.53 -12.53 12.51
C PRO A 137 2.44 -11.67 13.38
N ILE A 138 3.51 -11.13 12.80
CA ILE A 138 4.33 -10.13 13.48
C ILE A 138 3.70 -8.77 13.19
N GLY A 139 3.08 -8.18 14.21
CA GLY A 139 2.59 -6.80 14.18
C GLY A 139 3.63 -5.82 14.71
N TYR A 140 3.68 -4.60 14.17
CA TYR A 140 4.53 -3.52 14.70
C TYR A 140 3.66 -2.50 15.44
N SER A 141 4.10 -2.06 16.62
CA SER A 141 3.33 -1.22 17.54
C SER A 141 3.02 0.21 17.05
N TYR A 142 3.42 0.56 15.83
CA TYR A 142 3.15 1.88 15.25
C TYR A 142 1.72 2.02 14.69
N THR A 143 1.03 0.90 14.43
CA THR A 143 -0.39 0.88 14.08
C THR A 143 -1.15 0.07 15.13
N GLN A 144 -2.43 0.38 15.35
CA GLN A 144 -3.31 -0.45 16.21
C GLN A 144 -3.73 -1.78 15.54
N GLY A 145 -2.99 -2.26 14.53
CA GLY A 145 -3.37 -3.40 13.69
C GLY A 145 -2.32 -4.51 13.64
N TRP A 146 -2.69 -5.64 13.07
CA TRP A 146 -1.89 -6.88 13.04
C TRP A 146 -0.89 -6.98 11.87
N ALA A 147 -0.79 -5.94 11.03
CA ALA A 147 0.04 -5.96 9.83
C ALA A 147 1.25 -5.03 9.94
N ILE A 148 2.44 -5.54 9.64
CA ILE A 148 3.58 -4.71 9.23
C ILE A 148 3.33 -4.30 7.78
N HIS A 149 2.96 -3.05 7.56
CA HIS A 149 3.01 -2.48 6.22
C HIS A 149 4.48 -2.32 5.83
N LEU A 150 5.03 -3.23 5.03
CA LEU A 150 6.39 -3.08 4.52
C LEU A 150 6.55 -1.75 3.79
N ARG A 151 7.63 -1.04 4.11
CA ARG A 151 7.94 0.33 3.66
C ARG A 151 7.09 1.44 4.30
N SER A 152 6.29 1.19 5.33
CA SER A 152 5.81 2.30 6.17
C SER A 152 7.00 3.02 6.81
N CYS A 153 7.04 4.34 6.71
CA CYS A 153 7.99 5.14 7.47
C CYS A 153 7.26 5.85 8.60
N VAL A 154 7.93 6.02 9.74
CA VAL A 154 7.38 6.72 10.92
C VAL A 154 6.76 8.07 10.57
N SER A 155 7.23 8.72 9.50
CA SER A 155 6.76 10.05 9.11
C SER A 155 5.55 10.08 8.15
N SER A 156 5.04 8.94 7.67
CA SER A 156 3.95 8.94 6.66
C SER A 156 2.77 8.07 7.06
N THR A 157 1.58 8.60 6.77
CA THR A 157 0.29 7.93 6.92
C THR A 157 -0.28 7.48 5.57
N ILE A 158 0.52 7.52 4.50
CA ILE A 158 0.12 7.13 3.15
C ILE A 158 0.43 5.65 2.95
N ASN A 159 -0.48 4.91 2.31
CA ASN A 159 -0.21 3.52 1.97
C ASN A 159 0.94 3.45 0.95
N TYR A 160 1.93 2.59 1.17
CA TYR A 160 3.17 2.59 0.40
C TYR A 160 2.98 2.20 -1.09
N TRP A 161 1.92 1.48 -1.43
CA TRP A 161 1.60 1.10 -2.82
C TRP A 161 1.01 2.23 -3.66
N VAL A 162 0.79 3.42 -3.09
CA VAL A 162 0.25 4.62 -3.79
C VAL A 162 1.18 5.84 -3.69
N GLY A 163 2.39 5.68 -3.18
CA GLY A 163 3.27 6.82 -2.90
C GLY A 163 4.71 6.65 -3.37
N THR A 164 5.41 7.78 -3.47
CA THR A 164 6.82 7.84 -3.81
C THR A 164 7.66 7.93 -2.53
N GLY A 165 8.57 6.98 -2.34
CA GLY A 165 9.54 7.03 -1.24
C GLY A 165 10.56 8.15 -1.47
N ALA A 166 10.80 8.97 -0.45
CA ALA A 166 11.74 10.09 -0.47
C ALA A 166 12.40 10.30 0.90
N LEU A 167 13.48 11.06 0.94
CA LEU A 167 14.09 11.56 2.18
C LEU A 167 13.74 13.03 2.36
N ARG A 168 13.13 13.38 3.49
CA ARG A 168 12.97 14.79 3.87
C ARG A 168 14.17 15.24 4.70
N GLN A 169 14.91 16.22 4.21
CA GLN A 169 16.02 16.79 4.97
C GLN A 169 15.47 17.63 6.13
N LYS A 170 16.06 17.50 7.32
CA LYS A 170 15.78 18.33 8.49
C LYS A 170 17.11 18.63 9.19
N GLY A 171 17.69 19.79 8.89
CA GLY A 171 19.07 20.12 9.29
C GLY A 171 20.06 19.13 8.66
N GLU A 172 20.82 18.45 9.51
CA GLU A 172 21.80 17.42 9.11
C GLU A 172 21.19 16.01 9.01
N SER A 173 19.92 15.84 9.40
CA SER A 173 19.24 14.55 9.42
C SER A 173 18.34 14.33 8.20
N TYR A 174 18.10 13.06 7.85
CA TYR A 174 17.15 12.65 6.83
C TYR A 174 16.03 11.82 7.43
N ILE A 175 14.79 12.20 7.13
CA ILE A 175 13.60 11.50 7.59
C ILE A 175 13.01 10.75 6.39
N PRO A 176 12.99 9.40 6.38
CA PRO A 176 12.30 8.63 5.35
C PRO A 176 10.83 9.00 5.33
N THR A 177 10.28 9.30 4.16
CA THR A 177 8.90 9.76 3.94
C THR A 177 8.32 9.06 2.71
N ILE A 178 7.01 8.81 2.73
CA ILE A 178 6.26 8.41 1.53
C ILE A 178 5.32 9.57 1.19
N LEU A 179 5.45 10.09 -0.03
CA LEU A 179 4.59 11.14 -0.57
C LEU A 179 3.43 10.50 -1.32
N SER A 180 2.19 10.92 -1.05
CA SER A 180 1.07 10.66 -1.95
C SER A 180 1.28 11.36 -3.30
N THR A 181 0.48 11.01 -4.31
CA THR A 181 0.51 11.68 -5.62
C THR A 181 0.43 13.20 -5.50
N ASN A 182 -0.52 13.73 -4.71
CA ASN A 182 -0.68 15.17 -4.53
C ASN A 182 0.52 15.79 -3.81
N GLN A 183 1.00 15.16 -2.74
CA GLN A 183 2.17 15.64 -2.00
C GLN A 183 3.42 15.66 -2.89
N TYR A 184 3.60 14.66 -3.75
CA TYR A 184 4.69 14.63 -4.72
C TYR A 184 4.59 15.80 -5.70
N GLN A 185 3.41 16.06 -6.27
CA GLN A 185 3.21 17.17 -7.20
C GLN A 185 3.47 18.54 -6.55
N GLU A 186 3.11 18.72 -5.28
CA GLU A 186 3.36 19.94 -4.51
C GLU A 186 4.86 20.18 -4.27
N VAL A 187 5.62 19.13 -3.99
CA VAL A 187 7.05 19.27 -3.64
C VAL A 187 8.01 18.98 -4.78
N LYS A 188 7.55 18.58 -5.97
CA LYS A 188 8.42 18.14 -7.08
C LYS A 188 9.52 19.16 -7.44
N GLY A 189 9.22 20.46 -7.37
CA GLY A 189 10.18 21.53 -7.64
C GLY A 189 11.27 21.70 -6.57
N LYS A 190 11.12 21.05 -5.41
CA LYS A 190 12.07 21.05 -4.29
C LYS A 190 12.84 19.73 -4.18
N ILE A 191 12.56 18.75 -5.05
CA ILE A 191 13.21 17.45 -5.04
C ILE A 191 14.58 17.57 -5.72
N LYS A 192 15.63 17.16 -5.01
CA LYS A 192 16.94 16.87 -5.58
C LYS A 192 17.14 15.35 -5.61
N MET A 193 17.49 14.80 -6.77
CA MET A 193 17.88 13.40 -6.87
C MET A 193 19.35 13.25 -6.45
N GLU A 194 19.61 12.42 -5.43
CA GLU A 194 20.98 12.06 -5.03
C GLU A 194 21.31 10.65 -5.49
N LYS A 195 22.54 10.44 -5.97
CA LYS A 195 23.02 9.11 -6.38
C LYS A 195 23.29 8.22 -5.16
N ILE A 196 22.99 6.93 -5.29
CA ILE A 196 23.28 5.91 -4.28
C ILE A 196 24.13 4.79 -4.89
N SER A 197 25.10 4.30 -4.11
CA SER A 197 26.05 3.25 -4.51
C SER A 197 25.66 1.85 -4.04
N LEU A 198 24.55 1.73 -3.30
CA LEU A 198 24.14 0.49 -2.65
C LEU A 198 23.65 -0.58 -3.64
N PHE A 199 23.05 -0.16 -4.75
CA PHE A 199 22.45 -1.08 -5.72
C PHE A 199 23.30 -1.18 -6.99
N ASP A 200 23.39 -2.39 -7.55
CA ASP A 200 24.06 -2.61 -8.83
C ASP A 200 23.28 -1.95 -10.00
N GLN A 201 23.92 -1.84 -11.17
CA GLN A 201 23.36 -1.19 -12.35
C GLN A 201 22.05 -1.82 -12.86
N LYS A 202 21.70 -3.05 -12.41
CA LYS A 202 20.43 -3.70 -12.76
C LYS A 202 19.24 -2.93 -12.18
N PHE A 203 19.39 -2.33 -11.01
CA PHE A 203 18.33 -1.54 -10.36
C PHE A 203 18.41 -0.06 -10.76
N VAL A 204 18.17 0.22 -12.04
CA VAL A 204 18.30 1.58 -12.62
C VAL A 204 17.48 2.62 -11.83
N ASN A 205 16.25 2.27 -11.41
CA ASN A 205 15.36 3.15 -10.65
C ASN A 205 15.75 3.32 -9.17
N LEU A 206 16.72 2.54 -8.68
CA LEU A 206 17.28 2.63 -7.33
C LEU A 206 18.73 3.10 -7.38
N GLN A 207 19.18 3.71 -8.48
CA GLN A 207 20.48 4.38 -8.52
C GLN A 207 20.43 5.78 -7.90
N GLN A 208 19.22 6.29 -7.65
CA GLN A 208 19.01 7.61 -7.07
C GLN A 208 17.86 7.60 -6.08
N ILE A 209 17.92 8.49 -5.10
CA ILE A 209 16.85 8.72 -4.14
C ILE A 209 16.41 10.19 -4.17
N PRO A 210 15.09 10.48 -4.20
CA PRO A 210 14.62 11.85 -4.10
C PRO A 210 14.81 12.39 -2.68
N ILE A 211 15.47 13.54 -2.58
CA ILE A 211 15.64 14.32 -1.35
C ILE A 211 14.81 15.61 -1.46
N ILE A 212 13.91 15.80 -0.51
CA ILE A 212 13.13 17.03 -0.37
C ILE A 212 13.91 17.97 0.54
N LYS A 213 14.37 19.10 -0.02
CA LYS A 213 14.95 20.17 0.78
C LYS A 213 13.84 20.95 1.48
N SER A 214 13.92 21.00 2.80
CA SER A 214 13.07 21.84 3.67
C SER A 214 13.45 23.30 3.53
#